data_AF-A0A9X0REU4-F1
#
_entry.id   AF-A0A9X0REU4-F1
#
_cell.length_a   1.000
_cell.length_b   1.000
_cell.length_c   1.000
_cell.angle_alpha   90.00
_cell.angle_beta   90.00
_cell.angle_gamma   90.00
#
_symmetry.space_group_name_H-M   'P 1'
#
loop_
_entity.id
_entity.type
_entity.pdbx_description
1 polymer ?
#
loop_
_entity_poly.entity_id
_entity_poly.type
_entity_poly.pdbx_seq_one_letter_code
_entity_poly.pdbx_strand_id
1 'polypeptide(L)'
;MKRHDWALSFLFVVSTVVVFIFEVAAKDAVEWFRGGSKLAEILVNLSLSCMAGCIIYYISAFLPAQQELKKKRDEQLKVDEIIASRVRSILDRLSRIYITAYGSWEKFQDIVIHPLDVQEFEKLTKSISPNEPGIIGLFDVNDESKERLPMTVEQIISQEINLIKVDCEKLLQLERFLSADLIKCLCELQETAIINNWHILMDSKTMIIAGKAWHSPKGNIAKYSSQFKALDVKFREFQKLMLSFEHTTSGGLYSRNLKEALGEQST
;
A
#
# COMPACT_ATOMS: atom_id res chain seq x y z
N MET A 1 19.97 10.09 -16.39
CA MET A 1 20.44 10.69 -17.66
C MET A 1 21.01 9.59 -18.53
N LYS A 2 20.57 9.50 -19.78
CA LYS A 2 21.15 8.58 -20.76
C LYS A 2 22.49 9.15 -21.25
N ARG A 3 23.36 8.30 -21.82
CA ARG A 3 24.67 8.73 -22.36
C ARG A 3 24.57 9.87 -23.38
N HIS A 4 23.48 9.92 -24.14
CA HIS A 4 23.22 10.99 -25.11
C HIS A 4 22.96 12.36 -24.44
N ASP A 5 22.28 12.39 -23.29
CA ASP A 5 22.01 13.64 -22.55
C ASP A 5 23.34 14.27 -22.08
N TRP A 6 24.28 13.44 -21.62
CA TRP A 6 25.60 13.90 -21.18
C TRP A 6 26.44 14.45 -22.34
N ALA A 7 26.41 13.78 -23.50
CA ALA A 7 27.09 14.25 -24.70
C ALA A 7 26.54 15.61 -25.19
N LEU A 8 25.22 15.80 -25.13
CA LEU A 8 24.57 17.07 -25.50
C LEU A 8 24.91 18.19 -24.52
N SER A 9 24.90 17.92 -23.20
CA SER A 9 25.33 18.89 -22.20
C SER A 9 26.80 19.29 -22.38
N PHE A 10 27.69 18.32 -22.65
CA PHE A 10 29.09 18.59 -22.92
C PHE A 10 29.29 19.46 -24.17
N LEU A 11 28.62 19.12 -25.28
CA LEU A 11 28.66 19.90 -26.52
C LEU A 11 28.13 21.32 -26.32
N PHE A 12 27.09 21.50 -25.51
CA PHE A 12 26.55 22.82 -25.18
C PHE A 12 27.54 23.66 -24.38
N VAL A 13 28.21 23.08 -23.38
CA VAL A 13 29.24 23.76 -22.59
C VAL A 13 30.43 24.16 -23.46
N VAL A 14 30.92 23.24 -24.30
CA VAL A 14 32.03 23.53 -25.24
C VAL A 14 31.64 24.66 -26.21
N SER A 15 30.44 24.61 -26.78
CA SER A 15 29.93 25.65 -27.69
C SER A 15 29.84 27.01 -26.99
N THR A 16 29.37 27.03 -25.74
CA THR A 16 29.30 28.26 -24.92
C THR A 16 30.69 28.84 -24.66
N VAL A 17 31.68 27.99 -24.34
CA VAL A 17 33.07 28.41 -24.13
C VAL A 17 33.67 28.98 -25.41
N VAL A 18 33.43 28.35 -26.56
CA VAL A 18 33.91 28.83 -27.87
C VAL A 18 33.33 30.21 -28.18
N VAL A 19 32.02 30.40 -28.03
CA VAL A 19 31.37 31.70 -28.22
C VAL A 19 31.97 32.74 -27.27
N PHE A 20 32.12 32.41 -25.99
CA PHE A 20 32.70 33.32 -25.00
C PHE A 20 34.14 33.75 -25.35
N ILE A 21 34.98 32.81 -25.77
CA ILE A 21 36.37 33.10 -26.13
C ILE A 21 36.43 34.05 -27.33
N PHE A 22 35.68 33.77 -28.41
CA PHE A 22 35.81 34.52 -29.66
C PHE A 22 34.99 35.82 -29.70
N GLU A 23 33.80 35.87 -29.09
CA GLU A 23 32.94 37.07 -29.07
C GLU A 23 33.22 38.01 -27.90
N VAL A 24 33.81 37.52 -26.79
CA VAL A 24 34.01 38.33 -25.57
C VAL A 24 35.48 38.55 -25.27
N ALA A 25 36.26 37.47 -25.14
CA ALA A 25 37.65 37.60 -24.69
C ALA A 25 38.62 38.03 -25.81
N ALA A 26 38.40 37.58 -27.03
CA ALA A 26 39.29 37.81 -28.16
C ALA A 26 38.76 38.81 -29.20
N LYS A 27 37.66 39.52 -28.88
CA LYS A 27 36.97 40.44 -29.80
C LYS A 27 37.88 41.53 -30.38
N ASP A 28 38.78 42.05 -29.55
CA ASP A 28 39.73 43.11 -29.91
C ASP A 28 41.18 42.60 -30.06
N ALA A 29 41.37 41.28 -30.12
CA ALA A 29 42.70 40.69 -30.25
C ALA A 29 43.23 40.85 -31.68
N VAL A 30 44.52 41.20 -31.81
CA VAL A 30 45.21 41.30 -33.09
C VAL A 30 45.23 39.93 -33.78
N GLU A 31 44.88 39.86 -35.06
CA GLU A 31 44.87 38.60 -35.82
C GLU A 31 46.28 37.97 -35.86
N TRP A 32 46.39 36.73 -35.39
CA TRP A 32 47.65 35.97 -35.44
C TRP A 32 47.98 35.50 -36.86
N PHE A 33 46.98 35.42 -37.75
CA PHE A 33 47.13 35.05 -39.15
C PHE A 33 46.02 35.67 -39.99
N ARG A 34 46.32 35.95 -41.27
CA ARG A 34 45.36 36.54 -42.21
C ARG A 34 44.14 35.62 -42.38
N GLY A 35 42.95 36.15 -42.10
CA GLY A 35 41.68 35.42 -42.23
C GLY A 35 41.24 34.68 -40.97
N GLY A 36 41.91 34.90 -39.84
CA GLY A 36 41.51 34.34 -38.54
C GLY A 36 40.13 34.79 -38.10
N SER A 37 39.76 36.05 -38.33
CA SER A 37 38.41 36.57 -38.06
C SER A 37 37.31 35.78 -38.76
N LYS A 38 37.50 35.45 -40.05
CA LYS A 38 36.52 34.70 -40.85
C LYS A 38 36.34 33.25 -40.37
N LEU A 39 37.42 32.62 -39.91
CA LEU A 39 37.37 31.29 -39.29
C LEU A 39 36.67 31.32 -37.93
N ALA A 40 36.95 32.34 -37.11
CA ALA A 40 36.27 32.54 -35.83
C ALA A 40 34.75 32.75 -36.02
N GLU A 41 34.35 33.56 -37.00
CA GLU A 41 32.94 33.80 -37.35
C GLU A 41 32.21 32.51 -37.74
N ILE A 42 32.83 31.66 -38.59
CA ILE A 42 32.28 30.35 -38.96
C ILE A 42 32.14 29.46 -37.71
N LEU A 43 33.14 29.46 -36.83
CA LEU A 43 33.14 28.62 -35.63
C LEU A 43 32.11 29.07 -34.59
N VAL A 44 31.91 30.38 -34.44
CA VAL A 44 30.86 30.97 -33.59
C VAL A 44 29.48 30.62 -34.15
N ASN A 45 29.26 30.78 -35.46
CA ASN A 45 27.99 30.39 -36.10
C ASN A 45 27.70 28.90 -35.98
N LEU A 46 28.72 28.04 -36.12
CA LEU A 46 28.58 26.61 -35.90
C LEU A 46 28.22 26.30 -34.44
N SER A 47 28.88 26.96 -33.49
CA SER A 47 28.63 26.81 -32.06
C SER A 47 27.23 27.29 -31.66
N LEU A 48 26.77 28.42 -32.20
CA LEU A 48 25.40 28.91 -32.02
C LEU A 48 24.36 27.95 -32.63
N SER A 49 24.64 27.37 -33.80
CA SER A 49 23.79 26.34 -34.41
C SER A 49 23.71 25.08 -33.54
N CYS A 50 24.84 24.62 -33.01
CA CYS A 50 24.88 23.50 -32.05
C CYS A 50 24.11 23.81 -30.77
N MET A 51 24.25 25.03 -30.22
CA MET A 51 23.49 25.47 -29.06
C MET A 51 21.98 25.52 -29.34
N ALA A 52 21.58 26.07 -30.49
CA ALA A 52 20.18 26.10 -30.91
C ALA A 52 19.61 24.67 -31.05
N GLY A 53 20.36 23.74 -31.65
CA GLY A 53 19.98 22.33 -31.73
C GLY A 53 19.83 21.67 -30.35
N CYS A 54 20.72 21.97 -29.41
CA CYS A 54 20.62 21.47 -28.03
C CYS A 54 19.38 22.04 -27.31
N ILE A 55 19.08 23.33 -27.49
CA ILE A 55 17.89 23.97 -26.91
C ILE A 55 16.61 23.35 -27.49
N ILE A 56 16.55 23.19 -28.82
CA ILE A 56 15.42 22.56 -29.49
C ILE A 56 15.24 21.13 -29.00
N TYR A 57 16.30 20.33 -28.91
CA TYR A 57 16.23 18.97 -28.34
C TYR A 57 15.68 18.98 -26.90
N TYR A 58 16.18 19.89 -26.06
CA TYR A 58 15.77 19.98 -24.67
C TYR A 58 14.28 20.29 -24.54
N ILE A 59 13.77 21.23 -25.35
CA ILE A 59 12.36 21.65 -25.34
C ILE A 59 11.46 20.61 -26.00
N SER A 60 11.85 20.06 -27.15
CA SER A 60 10.98 19.21 -27.98
C SER A 60 11.00 17.74 -27.60
N ALA A 61 12.09 17.24 -27.01
CA ALA A 61 12.24 15.80 -26.73
C ALA A 61 12.48 15.51 -25.24
N PHE A 62 13.42 16.21 -24.60
CA PHE A 62 13.81 15.89 -23.22
C PHE A 62 12.72 16.27 -22.20
N LEU A 63 12.22 17.52 -22.25
CA LEU A 63 11.19 17.99 -21.32
C LEU A 63 9.89 17.18 -21.40
N PRO A 64 9.31 16.91 -22.60
CA PRO A 64 8.11 16.09 -22.71
C PRO A 64 8.33 14.66 -22.19
N ALA A 65 9.48 14.04 -22.50
CA ALA A 65 9.78 12.69 -22.01
C ALA A 65 9.88 12.65 -20.47
N GLN A 66 10.49 13.65 -19.84
CA GLN A 66 10.54 13.75 -18.37
C GLN A 66 9.15 13.99 -17.77
N GLN A 67 8.32 14.82 -18.40
CA GLN A 67 6.94 15.05 -17.97
C GLN A 67 6.10 13.78 -18.06
N GLU A 68 6.24 13.00 -19.14
CA GLU A 68 5.53 11.73 -19.31
C GLU A 68 5.98 10.68 -18.28
N LEU A 69 7.29 10.58 -18.02
CA LEU A 69 7.83 9.69 -16.98
C LEU A 69 7.33 10.09 -15.59
N LYS A 70 7.30 11.40 -15.30
CA LYS A 70 6.77 11.91 -14.04
C LYS A 70 5.28 11.60 -13.91
N LYS A 71 4.49 11.83 -14.97
CA LYS A 71 3.07 11.51 -15.00
C LYS A 71 2.80 10.02 -14.77
N LYS A 72 3.54 9.13 -15.44
CA LYS A 72 3.44 7.67 -15.23
C LYS A 72 3.79 7.27 -13.80
N ARG A 73 4.84 7.87 -13.22
CA ARG A 73 5.19 7.64 -11.81
C ARG A 73 4.08 8.13 -10.88
N ASP A 74 3.54 9.31 -11.10
CA ASP A 74 2.46 9.88 -10.28
C ASP A 74 1.17 9.05 -10.38
N GLU A 75 0.86 8.52 -11.57
CA GLU A 75 -0.26 7.58 -11.78
C GLU A 75 -0.03 6.26 -11.04
N GLN A 76 1.18 5.70 -11.12
CA GLN A 76 1.54 4.47 -10.38
C GLN A 76 1.41 4.69 -8.87
N LEU A 77 1.90 5.82 -8.34
CA LEU A 77 1.79 6.14 -6.92
C LEU A 77 0.33 6.23 -6.46
N LYS A 78 -0.57 6.77 -7.29
CA LYS A 78 -2.01 6.82 -6.97
C LYS A 78 -2.63 5.42 -6.93
N VAL A 79 -2.25 4.55 -7.86
CA VAL A 79 -2.74 3.16 -7.87
C VAL A 79 -2.21 2.39 -6.68
N ASP A 80 -0.91 2.51 -6.38
CA ASP A 80 -0.27 1.90 -5.22
C ASP A 80 -0.92 2.39 -3.91
N GLU A 81 -1.28 3.67 -3.80
CA GLU A 81 -2.00 4.21 -2.63
C GLU A 81 -3.38 3.58 -2.47
N ILE A 82 -4.13 3.40 -3.57
CA ILE A 82 -5.44 2.73 -3.53
C ILE A 82 -5.29 1.28 -3.06
N ILE A 83 -4.29 0.57 -3.58
CA ILE A 83 -3.99 -0.81 -3.19
C ILE A 83 -3.62 -0.86 -1.70
N ALA A 84 -2.66 -0.03 -1.27
CA ALA A 84 -2.20 0.04 0.11
C ALA A 84 -3.34 0.37 1.08
N SER A 85 -4.21 1.33 0.73
CA SER A 85 -5.39 1.69 1.52
C SER A 85 -6.34 0.51 1.73
N ARG A 86 -6.56 -0.31 0.68
CA ARG A 86 -7.43 -1.49 0.74
C ARG A 86 -6.78 -2.65 1.51
N VAL A 87 -5.49 -2.90 1.29
CA VAL A 87 -4.70 -3.89 2.06
C VAL A 87 -4.73 -3.54 3.55
N ARG A 88 -4.56 -2.26 3.89
CA ARG A 88 -4.71 -1.75 5.26
C ARG A 88 -6.11 -1.98 5.80
N SER A 89 -7.15 -1.71 5.02
CA SER A 89 -8.54 -2.00 5.41
C SER A 89 -8.71 -3.48 5.77
N ILE A 90 -8.18 -4.40 4.96
CA ILE A 90 -8.21 -5.84 5.26
C ILE A 90 -7.50 -6.15 6.59
N LEU A 91 -6.31 -5.60 6.82
CA LEU A 91 -5.58 -5.76 8.08
C LEU A 91 -6.36 -5.23 9.30
N ASP A 92 -6.99 -4.06 9.17
CA ASP A 92 -7.79 -3.46 10.22
C ASP A 92 -9.03 -4.31 10.55
N ARG A 93 -9.63 -4.96 9.54
CA ARG A 93 -10.77 -5.88 9.74
C ARG A 93 -10.35 -7.19 10.39
N LEU A 94 -9.25 -7.79 9.94
CA LEU A 94 -8.66 -8.96 10.56
C LEU A 94 -8.32 -8.68 12.03
N SER A 95 -7.81 -7.49 12.31
CA SER A 95 -7.52 -7.01 13.66
C SER A 95 -8.77 -6.97 14.55
N ARG A 96 -9.88 -6.43 14.03
CA ARG A 96 -11.17 -6.39 14.75
C ARG A 96 -11.72 -7.79 15.04
N ILE A 97 -11.53 -8.74 14.12
CA ILE A 97 -11.87 -10.15 14.35
C ILE A 97 -11.09 -10.69 15.56
N TYR A 98 -9.77 -10.44 15.63
CA TYR A 98 -8.97 -10.88 16.78
C TYR A 98 -9.38 -10.20 18.09
N ILE A 99 -9.55 -8.88 18.11
CA ILE A 99 -9.97 -8.14 19.33
C ILE A 99 -11.28 -8.71 19.87
N THR A 100 -12.24 -8.95 18.97
CA THR A 100 -13.56 -9.48 19.33
C THR A 100 -13.46 -10.92 19.82
N ALA A 101 -12.64 -11.75 19.18
CA ALA A 101 -12.42 -13.14 19.59
C ALA A 101 -11.73 -13.26 20.95
N TYR A 102 -10.76 -12.40 21.24
CA TYR A 102 -10.00 -12.40 22.49
C TYR A 102 -10.73 -11.77 23.66
N GLY A 103 -11.70 -10.90 23.40
CA GLY A 103 -12.37 -10.17 24.46
C GLY A 103 -11.44 -9.20 25.21
N SER A 104 -10.36 -8.71 24.59
CA SER A 104 -9.52 -7.66 25.19
C SER A 104 -8.71 -6.91 24.13
N TRP A 105 -8.70 -5.58 24.23
CA TRP A 105 -7.87 -4.71 23.37
C TRP A 105 -6.37 -4.83 23.69
N GLU A 106 -6.01 -4.91 24.97
CA GLU A 106 -4.60 -5.00 25.39
C GLU A 106 -3.93 -6.26 24.85
N LYS A 107 -4.67 -7.38 24.83
CA LYS A 107 -4.21 -8.65 24.28
C LYS A 107 -4.10 -8.64 22.76
N PHE A 108 -4.84 -7.77 22.07
CA PHE A 108 -4.67 -7.57 20.64
C PHE A 108 -3.33 -6.93 20.28
N GLN A 109 -2.85 -5.94 21.04
CA GLN A 109 -1.55 -5.32 20.78
C GLN A 109 -0.42 -6.37 20.80
N ASP A 110 -0.52 -7.33 21.72
CA ASP A 110 0.42 -8.45 21.83
C ASP A 110 0.37 -9.35 20.58
N ILE A 111 -0.83 -9.64 20.04
CA ILE A 111 -0.99 -10.44 18.82
C ILE A 111 -0.53 -9.67 17.58
N VAL A 112 -0.71 -8.35 17.48
CA VAL A 112 -0.18 -7.60 16.31
C VAL A 112 1.33 -7.78 16.17
N ILE A 113 2.02 -7.97 17.28
CA ILE A 113 3.47 -8.08 17.37
C ILE A 113 3.93 -9.55 17.31
N HIS A 114 3.26 -10.43 18.05
CA HIS A 114 3.66 -11.83 18.23
C HIS A 114 2.70 -12.80 17.54
N PRO A 115 3.21 -13.89 16.91
CA PRO A 115 2.38 -14.93 16.34
C PRO A 115 1.39 -15.51 17.35
N LEU A 116 0.21 -15.93 16.89
CA LEU A 116 -0.83 -16.50 17.75
C LEU A 116 -0.34 -17.78 18.46
N ASP A 117 -0.32 -17.79 19.78
CA ASP A 117 -0.15 -19.01 20.59
C ASP A 117 -1.52 -19.67 20.80
N VAL A 118 -1.66 -20.89 20.28
CA VAL A 118 -2.90 -21.69 20.35
C VAL A 118 -3.28 -22.00 21.80
N GLN A 119 -2.30 -22.30 22.67
CA GLN A 119 -2.59 -22.67 24.07
C GLN A 119 -3.05 -21.45 24.87
N GLU A 120 -2.39 -20.30 24.68
CA GLU A 120 -2.81 -19.06 25.31
C GLU A 120 -4.19 -18.60 24.78
N PHE A 121 -4.41 -18.69 23.47
CA PHE A 121 -5.70 -18.40 22.84
C PHE A 121 -6.81 -19.24 23.47
N GLU A 122 -6.64 -20.56 23.56
CA GLU A 122 -7.64 -21.47 24.13
C GLU A 122 -7.92 -21.15 25.60
N LYS A 123 -6.88 -20.84 26.38
CA LYS A 123 -7.02 -20.49 27.79
C LYS A 123 -7.83 -19.20 27.98
N LEU A 124 -7.55 -18.17 27.18
CA LEU A 124 -8.21 -16.86 27.28
C LEU A 124 -9.64 -16.88 26.74
N THR A 125 -9.88 -17.62 25.67
CA THR A 125 -11.19 -17.63 24.96
C THR A 125 -12.14 -18.72 25.45
N LYS A 126 -11.75 -19.52 26.45
CA LYS A 126 -12.55 -20.64 26.97
C LYS A 126 -13.91 -20.20 27.55
N SER A 127 -14.00 -18.99 28.07
CA SER A 127 -15.24 -18.44 28.63
C SER A 127 -16.05 -17.61 27.64
N ILE A 128 -15.50 -17.26 26.47
CA ILE A 128 -16.16 -16.35 25.53
C ILE A 128 -17.12 -17.16 24.66
N SER A 129 -18.40 -16.83 24.77
CA SER A 129 -19.46 -17.41 23.94
C SER A 129 -19.70 -16.55 22.70
N PRO A 130 -19.95 -17.14 21.53
CA PRO A 130 -20.33 -16.40 20.32
C PRO A 130 -21.57 -15.53 20.45
N ASN A 131 -22.47 -15.88 21.38
CA ASN A 131 -23.71 -15.17 21.64
C ASN A 131 -23.56 -14.06 22.68
N GLU A 132 -22.38 -13.94 23.31
CA GLU A 132 -22.10 -12.83 24.22
C GLU A 132 -21.93 -11.52 23.44
N PRO A 133 -22.26 -10.37 24.06
CA PRO A 133 -21.99 -9.07 23.48
C PRO A 133 -20.50 -8.92 23.15
N GLY A 134 -20.20 -8.48 21.93
CA GLY A 134 -18.82 -8.18 21.55
C GLY A 134 -18.31 -6.89 22.21
N ILE A 135 -16.98 -6.78 22.31
CA ILE A 135 -16.32 -5.63 22.95
C ILE A 135 -16.33 -4.39 22.05
N ILE A 136 -16.31 -4.61 20.74
CA ILE A 136 -16.46 -3.56 19.73
C ILE A 136 -17.93 -3.56 19.29
N GLY A 137 -18.60 -2.42 19.40
CA GLY A 137 -19.96 -2.26 18.90
C GLY A 137 -20.00 -1.36 17.66
N LEU A 138 -21.10 -1.38 16.91
CA LEU A 138 -21.35 -0.40 15.87
C LEU A 138 -21.82 0.92 16.48
N PHE A 139 -21.30 2.02 15.96
CA PHE A 139 -21.94 3.33 16.14
C PHE A 139 -23.17 3.36 15.23
N ASP A 140 -24.31 3.75 15.78
CA ASP A 140 -25.45 4.10 14.95
C ASP A 140 -25.09 5.37 14.17
N VAL A 141 -25.17 5.32 12.84
CA VAL A 141 -24.83 6.45 11.97
C VAL A 141 -25.97 7.47 11.94
N ASN A 142 -27.17 7.08 12.37
CA ASN A 142 -28.39 7.90 12.31
C ASN A 142 -28.85 8.42 13.67
N ASP A 143 -28.20 8.03 14.77
CA ASP A 143 -28.56 8.46 16.12
C ASP A 143 -27.47 9.40 16.67
N GLU A 144 -27.87 10.57 17.16
CA GLU A 144 -26.95 11.48 17.87
C GLU A 144 -26.52 10.90 19.23
N SER A 145 -27.15 9.79 19.65
CA SER A 145 -26.75 9.00 20.80
C SER A 145 -25.45 8.22 20.49
N LYS A 146 -24.44 8.32 21.37
CA LYS A 146 -23.21 7.51 21.29
C LYS A 146 -23.44 6.05 21.73
N GLU A 147 -24.68 5.56 21.68
CA GLU A 147 -25.00 4.22 22.13
C GLU A 147 -24.59 3.20 21.06
N ARG A 148 -23.86 2.17 21.52
CA ARG A 148 -23.40 1.11 20.64
C ARG A 148 -24.54 0.11 20.46
N LEU A 149 -24.92 -0.19 19.22
CA LEU A 149 -25.89 -1.25 18.95
C LEU A 149 -25.33 -2.59 19.48
N PRO A 150 -26.08 -3.33 20.30
CA PRO A 150 -25.62 -4.59 20.86
C PRO A 150 -25.51 -5.62 19.75
N MET A 151 -24.27 -6.02 19.45
CA MET A 151 -23.98 -7.12 18.54
C MET A 151 -23.25 -8.23 19.28
N THR A 152 -23.54 -9.47 18.91
CA THR A 152 -22.83 -10.62 19.45
C THR A 152 -21.45 -10.75 18.79
N VAL A 153 -20.53 -11.45 19.45
CA VAL A 153 -19.20 -11.80 18.91
C VAL A 153 -19.32 -12.41 17.50
N GLU A 154 -20.28 -13.32 17.30
CA GLU A 154 -20.54 -13.94 15.99
C GLU A 154 -20.92 -12.92 14.93
N GLN A 155 -21.83 -11.99 15.24
CA GLN A 155 -22.34 -11.01 14.28
C GLN A 155 -21.24 -10.05 13.83
N ILE A 156 -20.39 -9.62 14.77
CA ILE A 156 -19.26 -8.73 14.47
C ILE A 156 -18.26 -9.44 13.56
N ILE A 157 -17.85 -10.67 13.91
CA ILE A 157 -16.91 -11.44 13.07
C ILE A 157 -17.51 -11.67 11.67
N SER A 158 -18.80 -12.00 11.59
CA SER A 158 -19.49 -12.19 10.30
C SER A 158 -19.49 -10.93 9.44
N GLN A 159 -19.75 -9.77 10.05
CA GLN A 159 -19.73 -8.49 9.35
C GLN A 159 -18.34 -8.14 8.84
N GLU A 160 -17.30 -8.31 9.66
CA GLU A 160 -15.93 -8.02 9.25
C GLU A 160 -15.46 -8.97 8.13
N ILE A 161 -15.86 -10.26 8.18
CA ILE A 161 -15.61 -11.22 7.09
C ILE A 161 -16.25 -10.75 5.79
N ASN A 162 -17.52 -10.32 5.82
CA ASN A 162 -18.19 -9.84 4.61
C ASN A 162 -17.48 -8.62 4.02
N LEU A 163 -17.03 -7.71 4.88
CA LEU A 163 -16.32 -6.53 4.42
C LEU A 163 -14.90 -6.86 3.90
N ILE A 164 -14.21 -7.84 4.48
CA ILE A 164 -12.96 -8.40 3.93
C ILE A 164 -13.20 -8.94 2.53
N LYS A 165 -14.26 -9.73 2.32
CA LYS A 165 -14.61 -10.28 0.99
C LYS A 165 -14.84 -9.18 -0.03
N VAL A 166 -15.59 -8.14 0.33
CA VAL A 166 -15.82 -6.96 -0.53
C VAL A 166 -14.52 -6.23 -0.86
N ASP A 167 -13.62 -6.03 0.10
CA ASP A 167 -12.33 -5.39 -0.15
C ASP A 167 -11.41 -6.27 -1.02
N CYS A 168 -11.45 -7.60 -0.86
CA CYS A 168 -10.74 -8.55 -1.71
C CYS A 168 -11.25 -8.50 -3.17
N GLU A 169 -12.56 -8.53 -3.38
CA GLU A 169 -13.16 -8.43 -4.72
C GLU A 169 -12.79 -7.11 -5.41
N LYS A 170 -12.83 -5.99 -4.68
CA LYS A 170 -12.42 -4.68 -5.20
C LYS A 170 -10.95 -4.63 -5.56
N LEU A 171 -10.08 -5.30 -4.78
CA LEU A 171 -8.67 -5.43 -5.12
C LEU A 171 -8.48 -6.30 -6.36
N LEU A 172 -9.15 -7.45 -6.45
CA LEU A 172 -9.06 -8.35 -7.61
C LEU A 172 -9.59 -7.69 -8.90
N GLN A 173 -10.51 -6.74 -8.83
CA GLN A 173 -10.90 -5.93 -10.00
C GLN A 173 -9.74 -5.06 -10.55
N LEU A 174 -8.70 -4.83 -9.74
CA LEU A 174 -7.47 -4.13 -10.12
C LEU A 174 -6.33 -5.09 -10.50
N GLU A 175 -6.63 -6.36 -10.82
CA GLU A 175 -5.66 -7.44 -11.07
C GLU A 175 -4.44 -7.02 -11.90
N ARG A 176 -4.66 -6.23 -12.97
CA ARG A 176 -3.60 -5.74 -13.87
C ARG A 176 -2.49 -4.94 -13.16
N PHE A 177 -2.78 -4.37 -11.99
CA PHE A 177 -1.86 -3.56 -11.20
C PHE A 177 -1.35 -4.26 -9.95
N LEU A 178 -1.86 -5.45 -9.63
CA LEU A 178 -1.46 -6.19 -8.44
C LEU A 178 -0.21 -7.05 -8.73
N SER A 179 0.62 -7.25 -7.71
CA SER A 179 1.67 -8.27 -7.77
C SER A 179 1.07 -9.67 -7.69
N ALA A 180 1.74 -10.65 -8.30
CA ALA A 180 1.33 -12.06 -8.22
C ALA A 180 1.23 -12.55 -6.77
N ASP A 181 2.14 -12.08 -5.90
CA ASP A 181 2.13 -12.41 -4.47
C ASP A 181 0.89 -11.87 -3.76
N LEU A 182 0.46 -10.64 -4.08
CA LEU A 182 -0.76 -10.07 -3.50
C LEU A 182 -2.01 -10.77 -4.02
N ILE A 183 -2.09 -11.11 -5.31
CA ILE A 183 -3.20 -11.89 -5.88
C ILE A 183 -3.31 -13.24 -5.17
N LYS A 184 -2.18 -13.96 -5.05
CA LYS A 184 -2.12 -15.24 -4.34
C LYS A 184 -2.59 -15.10 -2.89
N CYS A 185 -2.10 -14.09 -2.17
CA CYS A 185 -2.46 -13.86 -0.78
C CYS A 185 -3.96 -13.53 -0.62
N LEU A 186 -4.56 -12.78 -1.55
CA LEU A 186 -6.00 -12.49 -1.57
C LEU A 186 -6.84 -13.75 -1.79
N CYS A 187 -6.46 -14.60 -2.75
CA CYS A 187 -7.15 -15.87 -3.00
C CYS A 187 -7.06 -16.81 -1.79
N GLU A 188 -5.86 -16.99 -1.23
CA GLU A 188 -5.65 -17.86 -0.06
C GLU A 188 -6.34 -17.32 1.21
N LEU A 189 -6.49 -16.00 1.35
CA LEU A 189 -7.29 -15.41 2.43
C LEU A 189 -8.76 -15.80 2.29
N GLN A 190 -9.33 -15.74 1.09
CA GLN A 190 -10.72 -16.15 0.85
C GLN A 190 -10.97 -17.64 1.10
N GLU A 191 -9.96 -18.48 0.90
CA GLU A 191 -10.02 -19.93 1.17
C GLU A 191 -9.84 -20.29 2.65
N THR A 192 -9.39 -19.34 3.49
CA THR A 192 -9.18 -19.59 4.92
C THR A 192 -10.49 -19.97 5.61
N ALA A 193 -10.47 -21.01 6.43
CA ALA A 193 -11.69 -21.61 7.01
C ALA A 193 -12.59 -20.60 7.75
N ILE A 194 -12.02 -19.62 8.46
CA ILE A 194 -12.79 -18.52 9.08
C ILE A 194 -13.47 -17.69 7.98
N ILE A 195 -12.74 -17.19 6.99
CA ILE A 195 -13.30 -16.32 5.95
C ILE A 195 -14.35 -17.05 5.10
N ASN A 196 -14.07 -18.29 4.69
CA ASN A 196 -14.96 -19.03 3.80
C ASN A 196 -16.16 -19.61 4.54
N ASN A 197 -15.92 -20.25 5.69
CA ASN A 197 -16.86 -21.18 6.31
C ASN A 197 -17.31 -20.74 7.72
N TRP A 198 -17.14 -19.47 8.11
CA TRP A 198 -17.55 -19.01 9.45
C TRP A 198 -18.98 -19.43 9.81
N HIS A 199 -19.93 -19.22 8.91
CA HIS A 199 -21.32 -19.63 9.09
C HIS A 199 -21.48 -21.13 9.43
N ILE A 200 -20.69 -22.01 8.79
CA ILE A 200 -20.71 -23.46 9.05
C ILE A 200 -20.00 -23.79 10.36
N LEU A 201 -18.87 -23.13 10.65
CA LEU A 201 -18.12 -23.32 11.88
C LEU A 201 -18.99 -23.02 13.11
N MET A 202 -19.87 -22.04 13.01
CA MET A 202 -20.78 -21.64 14.08
C MET A 202 -22.05 -22.51 14.14
N ASP A 203 -22.38 -23.28 13.10
CA ASP A 203 -23.64 -24.02 12.96
C ASP A 203 -23.65 -25.39 13.67
N SER A 204 -23.42 -25.40 14.99
CA SER A 204 -23.32 -26.66 15.73
C SER A 204 -24.68 -27.30 16.12
N LYS A 205 -25.84 -26.67 15.87
CA LYS A 205 -27.16 -27.33 15.81
C LYS A 205 -28.16 -26.51 14.99
N THR A 206 -28.55 -27.01 13.81
CA THR A 206 -29.70 -26.52 13.07
C THR A 206 -30.99 -26.84 13.84
N MET A 207 -31.83 -25.85 14.09
CA MET A 207 -33.17 -26.02 14.65
C MET A 207 -34.20 -25.46 13.68
N ILE A 208 -35.16 -26.27 13.24
CA ILE A 208 -36.20 -25.78 12.33
C ILE A 208 -37.32 -25.15 13.15
N ILE A 209 -37.61 -23.86 12.93
CA ILE A 209 -38.76 -23.16 13.52
C ILE A 209 -39.58 -22.56 12.36
N ALA A 210 -40.85 -22.95 12.25
CA ALA A 210 -41.77 -22.48 11.21
C ALA A 210 -41.25 -22.67 9.77
N GLY A 211 -40.58 -23.80 9.49
CA GLY A 211 -40.02 -24.11 8.15
C GLY A 211 -38.77 -23.30 7.80
N LYS A 212 -38.31 -22.42 8.68
CA LYS A 212 -37.02 -21.73 8.55
C LYS A 212 -35.98 -22.42 9.43
N ALA A 213 -34.76 -22.55 8.92
CA ALA A 213 -33.63 -22.98 9.72
C ALA A 213 -33.22 -21.82 10.64
N TRP A 214 -33.18 -22.09 11.95
CA TRP A 214 -32.65 -21.20 12.98
C TRP A 214 -31.42 -21.85 13.56
N HIS A 215 -30.38 -21.05 13.73
CA HIS A 215 -29.06 -21.52 14.10
C HIS A 215 -28.69 -20.96 15.47
N SER A 216 -28.10 -21.79 16.32
CA SER A 216 -27.60 -21.40 17.64
C SER A 216 -26.17 -21.88 17.79
N PRO A 217 -25.18 -20.98 17.83
CA PRO A 217 -23.79 -21.36 18.05
C PRO A 217 -23.63 -22.08 19.39
N LYS A 218 -23.07 -23.30 19.36
CA LYS A 218 -22.81 -24.10 20.57
C LYS A 218 -21.31 -24.33 20.79
N GLY A 219 -20.73 -23.50 21.66
CA GLY A 219 -19.37 -23.68 22.14
C GLY A 219 -18.70 -22.34 22.38
N ASN A 220 -17.56 -22.36 23.07
CA ASN A 220 -16.72 -21.20 23.24
C ASN A 220 -15.86 -20.97 21.99
N ILE A 221 -15.33 -19.75 21.85
CA ILE A 221 -14.43 -19.36 20.76
C ILE A 221 -13.15 -20.21 20.73
N ALA A 222 -12.72 -20.74 21.88
CA ALA A 222 -11.55 -21.62 22.00
C ALA A 222 -11.57 -22.83 21.07
N LYS A 223 -12.75 -23.37 20.72
CA LYS A 223 -12.87 -24.51 19.79
C LYS A 223 -12.36 -24.21 18.37
N TYR A 224 -12.21 -22.95 18.02
CA TYR A 224 -11.78 -22.51 16.69
C TYR A 224 -10.30 -22.08 16.63
N SER A 225 -9.51 -22.39 17.68
CA SER A 225 -8.11 -21.96 17.83
C SER A 225 -7.25 -22.28 16.60
N SER A 226 -7.40 -23.48 16.02
CA SER A 226 -6.67 -23.90 14.82
C SER A 226 -7.03 -23.06 13.58
N GLN A 227 -8.30 -22.66 13.44
CA GLN A 227 -8.77 -21.84 12.34
C GLN A 227 -8.31 -20.38 12.51
N PHE A 228 -8.27 -19.87 13.74
CA PHE A 228 -7.66 -18.57 14.04
C PHE A 228 -6.15 -18.60 13.79
N LYS A 229 -5.47 -19.73 14.02
CA LYS A 229 -4.05 -19.86 13.69
C LYS A 229 -3.79 -19.80 12.19
N ALA A 230 -4.65 -20.42 11.37
CA ALA A 230 -4.55 -20.30 9.91
C ALA A 230 -4.78 -18.85 9.45
N LEU A 231 -5.72 -18.14 10.06
CA LEU A 231 -5.95 -16.72 9.80
C LEU A 231 -4.75 -15.85 10.22
N ASP A 232 -4.04 -16.22 11.29
CA ASP A 232 -2.86 -15.47 11.79
C ASP A 232 -1.74 -15.52 10.77
N VAL A 233 -1.51 -16.68 10.14
CA VAL A 233 -0.54 -16.80 9.04
C VAL A 233 -0.85 -15.81 7.92
N LYS A 234 -2.12 -15.72 7.49
CA LYS A 234 -2.53 -14.76 6.45
C LYS A 234 -2.41 -13.33 6.92
N PHE A 235 -2.80 -13.02 8.15
CA PHE A 235 -2.57 -11.70 8.73
C PHE A 235 -1.10 -11.28 8.61
N ARG A 236 -0.13 -12.16 8.94
CA ARG A 236 1.31 -11.85 8.79
C ARG A 236 1.76 -11.64 7.36
N GLU A 237 1.22 -12.41 6.42
CA GLU A 237 1.51 -12.20 5.00
C GLU A 237 1.04 -10.82 4.54
N PHE A 238 -0.17 -10.41 4.94
CA PHE A 238 -0.67 -9.06 4.67
C PHE A 238 0.15 -7.98 5.39
N GLN A 239 0.63 -8.21 6.62
CA GLN A 239 1.53 -7.27 7.30
C GLN A 239 2.84 -7.08 6.50
N LYS A 240 3.45 -8.17 6.03
CA LYS A 240 4.68 -8.12 5.21
C LYS A 240 4.45 -7.40 3.88
N LEU A 241 3.32 -7.67 3.22
CA LEU A 241 2.92 -6.98 2.00
C LEU A 241 2.74 -5.48 2.26
N MET A 242 2.11 -5.09 3.38
CA MET A 242 1.91 -3.70 3.73
C MET A 242 3.22 -2.93 3.90
N LEU A 243 4.27 -3.57 4.42
CA LEU A 243 5.60 -2.96 4.52
C LEU A 243 6.25 -2.68 3.16
N SER A 244 5.89 -3.45 2.11
CA SER A 244 6.35 -3.15 0.74
C SER A 244 5.73 -1.87 0.16
N PHE A 245 4.67 -1.34 0.78
CA PHE A 245 4.00 -0.10 0.40
C PHE A 245 4.45 1.11 1.23
N GLU A 246 5.62 1.08 1.89
CA GLU A 246 6.11 2.20 2.74
C GLU A 246 6.23 3.54 1.98
N HIS A 247 6.39 3.49 0.65
CA HIS A 247 6.40 4.68 -0.22
C HIS A 247 5.03 5.38 -0.36
N THR A 248 3.95 4.72 0.06
CA THR A 248 2.58 5.25 0.05
C THR A 248 2.25 5.90 1.40
N THR A 249 1.24 6.74 1.45
CA THR A 249 0.71 7.34 2.69
C THR A 249 0.18 6.27 3.63
N SER A 250 -0.67 5.37 3.10
CA SER A 250 -1.28 4.29 3.88
C SER A 250 -0.24 3.33 4.45
N GLY A 251 0.77 2.94 3.66
CA GLY A 251 1.85 2.05 4.08
C GLY A 251 2.88 2.70 4.98
N GLY A 252 3.26 3.94 4.71
CA GLY A 252 4.13 4.71 5.59
C GLY A 252 3.52 4.91 6.98
N LEU A 253 2.22 5.24 7.05
CA LEU A 253 1.50 5.37 8.32
C LEU A 253 1.41 4.01 9.06
N TYR A 254 1.18 2.91 8.34
CA TYR A 254 1.16 1.58 8.93
C TYR A 254 2.54 1.18 9.49
N SER A 255 3.61 1.34 8.70
CA SER A 255 5.00 1.06 9.09
C SER A 255 5.38 1.84 10.34
N ARG A 256 5.04 3.13 10.42
CA ARG A 256 5.28 3.96 11.61
C ARG A 256 4.54 3.43 12.84
N ASN A 257 3.24 3.17 12.73
CA ASN A 257 2.45 2.66 13.85
C ASN A 257 2.94 1.30 14.33
N LEU A 258 3.41 0.43 13.41
CA LEU A 258 3.99 -0.86 13.76
C LEU A 258 5.32 -0.70 14.50
N LYS A 259 6.21 0.18 14.03
CA LYS A 259 7.48 0.49 14.70
C LYS A 259 7.26 1.06 16.11
N GLU A 260 6.30 1.98 16.26
CA GLU A 260 5.89 2.52 17.56
C GLU A 260 5.37 1.40 18.49
N ALA A 261 4.55 0.48 17.98
CA ALA A 261 4.07 -0.66 18.75
C ALA A 261 5.19 -1.64 19.16
N LEU A 262 6.24 -1.76 18.33
CA LEU A 262 7.44 -2.55 18.62
C LEU A 262 8.43 -1.87 19.57
N GLY A 263 8.18 -0.61 19.96
CA GLY A 263 9.09 0.17 20.80
C GLY A 263 10.34 0.66 20.06
N GLU A 264 10.36 0.57 18.73
CA GLU A 264 11.45 1.14 17.91
C GLU A 264 11.23 2.65 17.79
N GLN A 265 12.08 3.45 18.43
CA GLN A 265 12.01 4.90 18.33
C GLN A 265 12.22 5.33 16.88
N SER A 266 11.24 6.03 16.30
CA SER A 266 11.34 6.65 14.99
C SER A 266 12.43 7.73 15.01
N THR A 267 13.60 7.43 14.46
CA THR A 267 14.64 8.41 14.13
C THR A 267 14.29 9.21 12.89
#